data_AF-A0A1H6G6X1-F1
#
_entry.id   AF-A0A1H6G6X1-F1
#
_cell.length_a   1.000
_cell.length_b   1.000
_cell.length_c   1.000
_cell.angle_alpha   90.00
_cell.angle_beta   90.00
_cell.angle_gamma   90.00
#
_symmetry.space_group_name_H-M   'P 1'
#
loop_
_entity.id
_entity.type
_entity.pdbx_description
1 polymer ?
#
loop_
_entity_poly.entity_id
_entity_poly.type
_entity_poly.pdbx_seq_one_letter_code
_entity_poly.pdbx_strand_id
1 'polypeptide(L)'
;MIGGLQHWIEAQRARPPAPTRAWAWTLALGIATLLFGLYLGQVFPQTGHDIAPGYGAPVLAFEFAGGQADLEAIFGFYTDPEQVTRLAAMRTGNERDYLYMLLYASFLASGCIALWRELRVRALLAAAVLPVAAALSDAYENWLLFDIQAAFTLGDYSPAMASLPYPVAAKFLLLASTNVVIGAAATQIGRWWALFGTIAILATIPTAMAIITPAAFAWALIPSAAGGWILLLALAAAGRWKAVVRKRPLVDLGASAPVPGEPRAASPTRHMFGRRRT
;
A
#
# COMPACT_ATOMS: atom_id res chain seq x y z
N MET A 1 -1.53 32.33 20.43
CA MET A 1 -1.46 31.30 19.37
C MET A 1 -2.68 30.35 19.32
N ILE A 2 -3.62 30.40 20.28
CA ILE A 2 -4.77 29.46 20.34
C ILE A 2 -5.85 29.75 19.26
N GLY A 3 -6.04 31.01 18.87
CA GLY A 3 -7.04 31.39 17.86
C GLY A 3 -6.77 30.83 16.44
N GLY A 4 -5.51 30.62 16.07
CA GLY A 4 -5.16 30.06 14.76
C GLY A 4 -5.54 28.59 14.60
N LEU A 5 -5.43 27.81 15.69
CA LEU A 5 -5.79 26.39 15.68
C LEU A 5 -7.31 26.21 15.55
N GLN A 6 -8.07 27.01 16.28
CA GLN A 6 -9.53 26.92 16.30
C GLN A 6 -10.15 27.36 14.97
N HIS A 7 -9.68 28.47 14.41
CA HIS A 7 -10.11 28.94 13.09
C HIS A 7 -9.78 27.93 11.98
N TRP A 8 -8.63 27.24 12.09
CA TRP A 8 -8.27 26.16 11.17
C TRP A 8 -9.18 24.93 11.33
N ILE A 9 -9.56 24.55 12.55
CA ILE A 9 -10.48 23.42 12.80
C ILE A 9 -11.84 23.71 12.18
N GLU A 10 -12.36 24.93 12.38
CA GLU A 10 -13.61 25.39 11.78
C GLU A 10 -13.51 25.38 10.24
N ALA A 11 -12.40 25.85 9.68
CA ALA A 11 -12.16 25.81 8.24
C ALA A 11 -12.09 24.37 7.68
N GLN A 12 -11.56 23.39 8.41
CA GLN A 12 -11.58 21.99 7.99
C GLN A 12 -12.98 21.36 8.06
N ARG A 13 -13.79 21.73 9.07
CA ARG A 13 -15.18 21.27 9.20
C ARG A 13 -16.06 21.81 8.08
N ALA A 14 -15.80 23.05 7.64
CA ALA A 14 -16.52 23.67 6.54
C ALA A 14 -16.11 23.16 5.14
N ARG A 15 -15.02 22.38 5.01
CA ARG A 15 -14.60 21.87 3.70
C ARG A 15 -15.59 20.83 3.19
N PRO A 16 -15.99 20.90 1.90
CA PRO A 16 -16.80 19.87 1.30
C PRO A 16 -16.06 18.52 1.37
N PRO A 17 -16.80 17.41 1.54
CA PRO A 17 -16.21 16.06 1.55
C PRO A 17 -15.33 15.80 0.33
N ALA A 18 -14.51 14.74 0.39
CA ALA A 18 -13.50 14.47 -0.62
C ALA A 18 -14.07 14.65 -2.05
N PRO A 19 -13.50 15.54 -2.87
CA PRO A 19 -13.99 15.74 -4.22
C PRO A 19 -13.84 14.42 -4.97
N THR A 20 -14.86 14.06 -5.76
CA THR A 20 -14.93 12.82 -6.57
C THR A 20 -13.63 12.50 -7.30
N ARG A 21 -12.86 13.53 -7.67
CA ARG A 21 -11.56 13.45 -8.33
C ARG A 21 -10.50 12.70 -7.52
N ALA A 22 -10.44 12.85 -6.19
CA ALA A 22 -9.42 12.19 -5.36
C ALA A 22 -9.57 10.66 -5.37
N TRP A 23 -10.80 10.18 -5.18
CA TRP A 23 -11.12 8.76 -5.27
C TRP A 23 -10.95 8.23 -6.70
N ALA A 24 -11.27 9.03 -7.72
CA ALA A 24 -11.05 8.65 -9.12
C ALA A 24 -9.56 8.46 -9.46
N TRP A 25 -8.69 9.38 -9.02
CA TRP A 25 -7.25 9.26 -9.19
C TRP A 25 -6.67 8.06 -8.46
N THR A 26 -7.07 7.87 -7.19
CA THR A 26 -6.66 6.71 -6.39
C THR A 26 -7.04 5.40 -7.09
N LEU A 27 -8.27 5.30 -7.59
CA LEU A 27 -8.75 4.12 -8.29
C LEU A 27 -7.98 3.87 -9.60
N ALA A 28 -7.76 4.93 -10.41
CA ALA A 28 -7.04 4.81 -11.67
C ALA A 28 -5.58 4.38 -11.46
N LEU A 29 -4.89 4.99 -10.49
CA LEU A 29 -3.52 4.64 -10.12
C LEU A 29 -3.44 3.24 -9.53
N GLY A 30 -4.42 2.82 -8.72
CA GLY A 30 -4.49 1.47 -8.17
C GLY A 30 -4.68 0.40 -9.24
N ILE A 31 -5.54 0.65 -10.24
CA ILE A 31 -5.69 -0.24 -11.40
C ILE A 31 -4.40 -0.29 -12.21
N ALA A 32 -3.77 0.86 -12.48
CA ALA A 32 -2.50 0.91 -13.20
C ALA A 32 -1.39 0.15 -12.46
N THR A 33 -1.29 0.33 -11.13
CA THR A 33 -0.36 -0.39 -10.26
C THR A 33 -0.61 -1.89 -10.32
N LEU A 34 -1.86 -2.34 -10.19
CA LEU A 34 -2.20 -3.76 -10.24
C LEU A 34 -1.84 -4.39 -11.60
N LEU A 35 -2.24 -3.75 -12.70
CA LEU A 35 -1.97 -4.27 -14.04
C LEU A 35 -0.47 -4.28 -14.35
N PHE A 36 0.25 -3.23 -13.97
CA PHE A 36 1.69 -3.16 -14.16
C PHE A 36 2.44 -4.15 -13.27
N GLY A 37 2.00 -4.36 -12.03
CA GLY A 37 2.56 -5.38 -11.13
C GLY A 37 2.36 -6.80 -11.67
N LEU A 38 1.19 -7.10 -12.24
CA LEU A 38 0.95 -8.38 -12.92
C LEU A 38 1.86 -8.56 -14.13
N TYR A 39 2.04 -7.51 -14.95
CA TYR A 39 2.99 -7.51 -16.06
C TYR A 39 4.43 -7.73 -15.57
N LEU A 40 4.86 -6.99 -14.55
CA LEU A 40 6.21 -7.06 -14.00
C LEU A 40 6.50 -8.45 -13.42
N GLY A 41 5.49 -9.07 -12.79
CA GLY A 41 5.56 -10.45 -12.32
C GLY A 41 5.81 -11.47 -13.43
N GLN A 42 5.57 -11.15 -14.71
CA GLN A 42 5.94 -11.99 -15.86
C GLN A 42 7.32 -11.65 -16.45
N VAL A 43 7.86 -10.46 -16.15
CA VAL A 43 9.17 -10.00 -16.64
C VAL A 43 10.30 -10.57 -15.78
N PHE A 44 10.09 -10.61 -14.46
CA PHE A 44 11.03 -11.24 -13.53
C PHE A 44 11.17 -12.75 -13.80
N PRO A 45 12.30 -13.36 -13.43
CA PRO A 45 12.45 -14.81 -13.54
C PRO A 45 11.40 -15.52 -12.69
N GLN A 46 10.72 -16.50 -13.29
CA GLN A 46 9.65 -17.26 -12.62
C GLN A 46 10.19 -18.33 -11.67
N THR A 47 11.43 -18.77 -11.91
CA THR A 47 12.14 -19.79 -11.14
C THR A 47 13.58 -19.34 -10.89
N GLY A 48 14.13 -19.77 -9.75
CA GLY A 48 15.57 -19.71 -9.50
C GLY A 48 16.24 -21.05 -9.78
N HIS A 49 17.55 -21.14 -9.50
CA HIS A 49 18.30 -22.39 -9.63
C HIS A 49 17.98 -23.38 -8.50
N ASP A 50 18.14 -22.96 -7.24
CA ASP A 50 17.90 -23.77 -6.04
C ASP A 50 17.49 -22.88 -4.84
N ILE A 51 16.51 -22.00 -5.05
CA ILE A 51 16.03 -21.07 -4.02
C ILE A 51 15.22 -21.84 -2.97
N ALA A 52 15.53 -21.62 -1.68
CA ALA A 52 14.73 -22.18 -0.60
C ALA A 52 13.27 -21.67 -0.67
N PRO A 53 12.25 -22.54 -0.56
CA PRO A 53 10.85 -22.17 -0.82
C PRO A 53 10.31 -20.99 -0.02
N GLY A 54 10.82 -20.76 1.20
CA GLY A 54 10.34 -19.67 2.05
C GLY A 54 10.75 -18.27 1.60
N TYR A 55 11.71 -18.13 0.67
CA TYR A 55 11.98 -16.86 -0.01
C TYR A 55 10.89 -16.47 -1.01
N GLY A 56 10.13 -17.45 -1.53
CA GLY A 56 9.08 -17.22 -2.51
C GLY A 56 9.63 -16.92 -3.90
N ALA A 57 9.23 -15.78 -4.49
CA ALA A 57 9.62 -15.42 -5.84
C ALA A 57 11.13 -15.12 -5.94
N PRO A 58 11.79 -15.39 -7.08
CA PRO A 58 13.22 -15.13 -7.23
C PRO A 58 13.64 -13.67 -7.01
N VAL A 59 12.76 -12.71 -7.34
CA VAL A 59 13.00 -11.29 -7.02
C VAL A 59 13.15 -11.10 -5.52
N LEU A 60 12.22 -11.58 -4.70
CA LEU A 60 12.31 -11.49 -3.23
C LEU A 60 13.53 -12.22 -2.68
N ALA A 61 13.85 -13.40 -3.21
CA ALA A 61 15.06 -14.11 -2.81
C ALA A 61 16.32 -13.25 -3.04
N PHE A 62 16.36 -12.49 -4.14
CA PHE A 62 17.46 -11.59 -4.44
C PHE A 62 17.52 -10.39 -3.50
N GLU A 63 16.38 -9.82 -3.11
CA GLU A 63 16.32 -8.72 -2.12
C GLU A 63 16.87 -9.15 -0.74
N PHE A 64 16.75 -10.44 -0.39
CA PHE A 64 17.25 -10.98 0.88
C PHE A 64 18.57 -11.76 0.75
N ALA A 65 19.24 -11.71 -0.39
CA ALA A 65 20.51 -12.40 -0.59
C ALA A 65 21.59 -11.84 0.36
N GLY A 66 22.21 -12.71 1.14
CA GLY A 66 23.26 -12.35 2.10
C GLY A 66 24.67 -12.77 1.65
N GLY A 67 24.77 -13.63 0.64
CA GLY A 67 26.03 -14.25 0.23
C GLY A 67 26.10 -14.62 -1.25
N GLN A 68 27.31 -14.93 -1.72
CA GLN A 68 27.55 -15.53 -3.03
C GLN A 68 26.75 -16.84 -3.22
N ALA A 69 26.64 -17.65 -2.17
CA ALA A 69 25.85 -18.88 -2.20
C ALA A 69 24.36 -18.62 -2.48
N ASP A 70 23.80 -17.52 -1.98
CA ASP A 70 22.41 -17.14 -2.27
C ASP A 70 22.28 -16.70 -3.73
N LEU A 71 23.25 -15.96 -4.26
CA LEU A 71 23.25 -15.55 -5.67
C LEU A 71 23.36 -16.76 -6.62
N GLU A 72 24.16 -17.76 -6.27
CA GLU A 72 24.24 -19.02 -7.00
C GLU A 72 22.94 -19.82 -6.91
N ALA A 73 22.28 -19.84 -5.75
CA ALA A 73 20.96 -20.44 -5.60
C ALA A 73 19.88 -19.71 -6.42
N ILE A 74 20.02 -18.41 -6.64
CA ILE A 74 19.05 -17.61 -7.41
C ILE A 74 19.32 -17.74 -8.92
N PHE A 75 20.54 -17.43 -9.34
CA PHE A 75 20.89 -17.30 -10.76
C PHE A 75 21.45 -18.60 -11.35
N GLY A 76 22.07 -19.44 -10.55
CA GLY A 76 22.80 -20.63 -11.00
C GLY A 76 24.30 -20.39 -11.11
N PHE A 77 25.07 -21.48 -11.23
CA PHE A 77 26.51 -21.47 -11.46
C PHE A 77 26.85 -21.08 -12.90
N TYR A 78 28.12 -20.76 -13.18
CA TYR A 78 28.60 -20.44 -14.53
C TYR A 78 28.41 -21.58 -15.55
N THR A 79 28.21 -22.81 -15.07
CA THR A 79 27.91 -23.99 -15.89
C THR A 79 26.42 -24.19 -16.14
N ASP A 80 25.54 -23.43 -15.49
CA ASP A 80 24.09 -23.52 -15.69
C ASP A 80 23.68 -22.81 -16.99
N PRO A 81 23.11 -23.51 -17.98
CA PRO A 81 22.70 -22.90 -19.23
C PRO A 81 21.61 -21.83 -19.07
N GLU A 82 20.84 -21.83 -17.99
CA GLU A 82 19.78 -20.84 -17.73
C GLU A 82 20.30 -19.58 -17.00
N GLN A 83 21.54 -19.58 -16.52
CA GLN A 83 22.08 -18.49 -15.69
C GLN A 83 21.96 -17.12 -16.37
N VAL A 84 22.38 -17.04 -17.63
CA VAL A 84 22.33 -15.81 -18.43
C VAL A 84 20.90 -15.31 -18.59
N THR A 85 19.95 -16.22 -18.82
CA THR A 85 18.53 -15.88 -18.98
C THR A 85 17.94 -15.35 -17.68
N ARG A 86 18.23 -15.98 -16.53
CA ARG A 86 17.74 -15.51 -15.21
C ARG A 86 18.33 -14.16 -14.85
N LEU A 87 19.62 -13.94 -15.08
CA LEU A 87 20.28 -12.65 -14.86
C LEU A 87 19.68 -11.54 -15.73
N ALA A 88 19.49 -11.81 -17.03
CA ALA A 88 18.91 -10.84 -17.95
C ALA A 88 17.45 -10.51 -17.60
N ALA A 89 16.64 -11.50 -17.23
CA ALA A 89 15.27 -11.30 -16.77
C ALA A 89 15.22 -10.48 -15.48
N MET A 90 16.08 -10.80 -14.50
CA MET A 90 16.16 -10.06 -13.24
C MET A 90 16.56 -8.60 -13.48
N ARG A 91 17.56 -8.36 -14.32
CA ARG A 91 17.98 -7.01 -14.69
C ARG A 91 16.84 -6.24 -15.36
N THR A 92 16.17 -6.85 -16.33
CA THR A 92 15.03 -6.23 -17.03
C THR A 92 13.90 -5.92 -16.06
N GLY A 93 13.59 -6.84 -15.13
CA GLY A 93 12.62 -6.61 -14.07
C GLY A 93 12.96 -5.39 -13.22
N ASN A 94 14.18 -5.33 -12.68
CA ASN A 94 14.67 -4.19 -11.87
C ASN A 94 14.63 -2.86 -12.63
N GLU A 95 14.92 -2.85 -13.94
CA GLU A 95 14.82 -1.66 -14.78
C GLU A 95 13.38 -1.16 -14.92
N ARG A 96 12.42 -2.09 -15.08
CA ARG A 96 10.99 -1.76 -15.20
C ARG A 96 10.35 -1.42 -13.85
N ASP A 97 10.90 -1.93 -12.77
CA ASP A 97 10.38 -1.74 -11.42
C ASP A 97 10.41 -0.27 -10.97
N TYR A 98 11.32 0.57 -11.49
CA TYR A 98 11.26 2.03 -11.26
C TYR A 98 9.91 2.66 -11.65
N LEU A 99 9.28 2.19 -12.72
CA LEU A 99 7.95 2.66 -13.10
C LEU A 99 6.89 2.14 -12.12
N TYR A 100 7.03 0.89 -11.65
CA TYR A 100 6.16 0.32 -10.64
C TYR A 100 6.25 1.10 -9.32
N MET A 101 7.45 1.51 -8.90
CA MET A 101 7.67 2.37 -7.73
C MET A 101 6.90 3.68 -7.81
N LEU A 102 6.95 4.36 -8.96
CA LEU A 102 6.19 5.59 -9.17
C LEU A 102 4.68 5.34 -9.12
N LEU A 103 4.21 4.24 -9.71
CA LEU A 103 2.80 3.87 -9.72
C LEU A 103 2.28 3.56 -8.31
N TYR A 104 2.95 2.66 -7.57
CA TYR A 104 2.48 2.29 -6.23
C TYR A 104 2.60 3.46 -5.26
N ALA A 105 3.68 4.26 -5.34
CA ALA A 105 3.84 5.42 -4.46
C ALA A 105 2.72 6.43 -4.70
N SER A 106 2.40 6.71 -5.97
CA SER A 106 1.31 7.59 -6.36
C SER A 106 -0.05 7.04 -5.92
N PHE A 107 -0.30 5.74 -6.09
CA PHE A 107 -1.52 5.08 -5.64
C PHE A 107 -1.73 5.20 -4.13
N LEU A 108 -0.73 4.82 -3.34
CA LEU A 108 -0.83 4.83 -1.88
C LEU A 108 -0.89 6.26 -1.33
N ALA A 109 -0.08 7.18 -1.84
CA ALA A 109 -0.10 8.58 -1.43
C ALA A 109 -1.45 9.25 -1.77
N SER A 110 -1.95 9.05 -2.99
CA SER A 110 -3.26 9.60 -3.39
C SER A 110 -4.41 9.02 -2.57
N GLY A 111 -4.33 7.73 -2.20
CA GLY A 111 -5.30 7.09 -1.32
C GLY A 111 -5.27 7.62 0.11
N CYS A 112 -4.07 7.85 0.68
CA CYS A 112 -3.92 8.51 1.97
C CYS A 112 -4.49 9.93 1.96
N ILE A 113 -4.26 10.69 0.88
CA ILE A 113 -4.83 12.03 0.68
C ILE A 113 -6.36 11.96 0.53
N ALA A 114 -6.90 10.97 -0.18
CA ALA A 114 -8.34 10.77 -0.31
C ALA A 114 -8.98 10.46 1.04
N LEU A 115 -8.39 9.56 1.82
CA LEU A 115 -8.82 9.24 3.19
C LEU A 115 -8.69 10.45 4.12
N TRP A 116 -7.61 11.24 4.03
CA TRP A 116 -7.48 12.49 4.79
C TRP A 116 -8.61 13.47 4.47
N ARG A 117 -8.97 13.60 3.19
CA ARG A 117 -10.09 14.47 2.77
C ARG A 117 -11.44 13.96 3.25
N GLU A 118 -11.59 12.65 3.40
CA GLU A 118 -12.81 12.00 3.87
C GLU A 118 -12.95 12.08 5.41
N LEU A 119 -11.91 11.71 6.14
CA LEU A 119 -11.92 11.56 7.61
C LEU A 119 -11.41 12.79 8.36
N ARG A 120 -10.73 13.73 7.68
CA ARG A 120 -10.11 14.94 8.26
C ARG A 120 -9.03 14.68 9.31
N VAL A 121 -8.47 13.47 9.35
CA VAL A 121 -7.40 13.09 10.30
C VAL A 121 -6.04 13.47 9.76
N ARG A 122 -5.33 14.40 10.42
CA ARG A 122 -4.02 14.94 9.97
C ARG A 122 -2.94 13.86 9.76
N ALA A 123 -2.96 12.81 10.58
CA ALA A 123 -2.02 11.71 10.47
C ALA A 123 -2.04 11.05 9.07
N LEU A 124 -3.19 11.04 8.39
CA LEU A 124 -3.31 10.50 7.03
C LEU A 124 -2.57 11.35 5.98
N LEU A 125 -2.53 12.67 6.18
CA LEU A 125 -1.76 13.55 5.29
C LEU A 125 -0.26 13.34 5.49
N ALA A 126 0.19 13.22 6.74
CA ALA A 126 1.59 12.89 7.04
C ALA A 126 1.97 11.51 6.50
N ALA A 127 1.06 10.54 6.62
CA ALA A 127 1.26 9.18 6.12
C ALA A 127 1.42 9.09 4.60
N ALA A 128 0.97 10.09 3.83
CA ALA A 128 1.19 10.13 2.39
C ALA A 128 2.68 10.22 2.01
N VAL A 129 3.56 10.61 2.95
CA VAL A 129 5.02 10.61 2.77
C VAL A 129 5.61 9.20 2.85
N LEU A 130 5.00 8.28 3.61
CA LEU A 130 5.49 6.91 3.80
C LEU A 130 5.71 6.14 2.49
N PRO A 131 4.74 6.06 1.55
CA PRO A 131 4.94 5.33 0.31
C PRO A 131 5.95 6.01 -0.63
N VAL A 132 6.15 7.33 -0.51
CA VAL A 132 7.22 8.04 -1.24
C VAL A 132 8.59 7.66 -0.70
N ALA A 133 8.75 7.64 0.63
CA ALA A 133 9.98 7.17 1.26
C ALA A 133 10.26 5.68 0.97
N ALA A 134 9.20 4.86 0.87
CA ALA A 134 9.33 3.46 0.47
C ALA A 134 9.90 3.36 -0.96
N ALA A 135 9.33 4.09 -1.92
CA ALA A 135 9.83 4.11 -3.30
C ALA A 135 11.26 4.64 -3.44
N LEU A 136 11.68 5.58 -2.59
CA LEU A 136 13.07 6.03 -2.57
C LEU A 136 14.02 4.95 -2.02
N SER A 137 13.56 4.19 -1.02
CA SER A 137 14.33 3.07 -0.46
C SER A 137 14.45 1.95 -1.50
N ASP A 138 13.36 1.64 -2.19
CA ASP A 138 13.25 0.66 -3.28
C ASP A 138 14.14 1.06 -4.48
N ALA A 139 14.17 2.34 -4.84
CA ALA A 139 15.07 2.85 -5.87
C ALA A 139 16.55 2.70 -5.48
N TYR A 140 16.90 2.97 -4.22
CA TYR A 140 18.26 2.78 -3.72
C TYR A 140 18.65 1.29 -3.71
N GLU A 141 17.73 0.43 -3.31
CA GLU A 141 17.90 -1.02 -3.42
C GLU A 141 18.14 -1.46 -4.87
N ASN A 142 17.30 -1.07 -5.84
CA ASN A 142 17.49 -1.50 -7.22
C ASN A 142 18.84 -1.05 -7.78
N TRP A 143 19.33 0.12 -7.35
CA TRP A 143 20.69 0.53 -7.66
C TRP A 143 21.76 -0.42 -7.09
N LEU A 144 21.62 -0.85 -5.83
CA LEU A 144 22.49 -1.87 -5.22
C LEU A 144 22.38 -3.22 -5.96
N LEU A 145 21.16 -3.67 -6.30
CA LEU A 145 20.93 -4.92 -7.02
C LEU A 145 21.65 -4.93 -8.37
N PHE A 146 21.66 -3.83 -9.12
CA PHE A 146 22.42 -3.75 -10.37
C PHE A 146 23.93 -3.89 -10.17
N ASP A 147 24.47 -3.29 -9.11
CA ASP A 147 25.89 -3.41 -8.77
C ASP A 147 26.24 -4.86 -8.41
N ILE A 148 25.38 -5.53 -7.62
CA ILE A 148 25.54 -6.94 -7.26
C ILE A 148 25.51 -7.84 -8.49
N GLN A 149 24.56 -7.63 -9.41
CA GLN A 149 24.49 -8.40 -10.66
C GLN A 149 25.73 -8.20 -11.54
N ALA A 150 26.27 -6.97 -11.58
CA ALA A 150 27.48 -6.67 -12.34
C ALA A 150 28.70 -7.39 -11.75
N ALA A 151 28.88 -7.32 -10.42
CA ALA A 151 29.96 -8.01 -9.73
C ALA A 151 29.85 -9.54 -9.86
N PHE A 152 28.65 -10.10 -9.70
CA PHE A 152 28.40 -11.53 -9.88
C PHE A 152 28.79 -12.04 -11.28
N THR A 153 28.49 -11.25 -12.32
CA THR A 153 28.89 -11.58 -13.70
C THR A 153 30.41 -11.58 -13.89
N LEU A 154 31.14 -10.78 -13.09
CA LEU A 154 32.60 -10.75 -13.09
C LEU A 154 33.23 -11.82 -12.16
N GLY A 155 32.41 -12.58 -11.43
CA GLY A 155 32.87 -13.54 -10.44
C GLY A 155 33.42 -12.90 -9.17
N ASP A 156 32.98 -11.68 -8.84
CA ASP A 156 33.45 -10.90 -7.70
C ASP A 156 32.34 -10.64 -6.66
N TYR A 157 32.73 -10.26 -5.44
CA TYR A 157 31.84 -9.88 -4.36
C TYR A 157 31.56 -8.37 -4.38
N SER A 158 30.29 -7.98 -4.47
CA SER A 158 29.92 -6.57 -4.38
C SER A 158 29.80 -6.12 -2.90
N PRO A 159 30.46 -5.01 -2.50
CA PRO A 159 30.22 -4.36 -1.22
C PRO A 159 28.76 -3.92 -1.02
N ALA A 160 27.99 -3.75 -2.10
CA ALA A 160 26.58 -3.40 -2.04
C ALA A 160 25.74 -4.48 -1.33
N MET A 161 26.19 -5.74 -1.31
CA MET A 161 25.52 -6.80 -0.56
C MET A 161 25.44 -6.52 0.94
N ALA A 162 26.47 -5.90 1.53
CA ALA A 162 26.44 -5.53 2.95
C ALA A 162 25.41 -4.41 3.23
N SER A 163 25.10 -3.60 2.22
CA SER A 163 24.15 -2.49 2.34
C SER A 163 22.71 -2.90 2.01
N LEU A 164 22.51 -3.96 1.21
CA LEU A 164 21.21 -4.39 0.69
C LEU A 164 20.12 -4.60 1.76
N PRO A 165 20.39 -5.19 2.95
CA PRO A 165 19.35 -5.44 3.94
C PRO A 165 18.66 -4.16 4.46
N TYR A 166 19.35 -3.02 4.47
CA TYR A 166 18.82 -1.78 5.03
C TYR A 166 17.68 -1.15 4.20
N PRO A 167 17.85 -0.85 2.89
CA PRO A 167 16.76 -0.33 2.08
C PRO A 167 15.62 -1.34 1.92
N VAL A 168 15.91 -2.64 1.86
CA VAL A 168 14.89 -3.70 1.80
C VAL A 168 14.03 -3.69 3.07
N ALA A 169 14.65 -3.68 4.26
CA ALA A 169 13.89 -3.56 5.50
C ALA A 169 13.11 -2.24 5.57
N ALA A 170 13.73 -1.13 5.17
CA ALA A 170 13.09 0.19 5.18
C ALA A 170 11.85 0.23 4.27
N LYS A 171 11.95 -0.22 3.01
CA LYS A 171 10.82 -0.21 2.06
C LYS A 171 9.65 -1.00 2.61
N PHE A 172 9.89 -2.21 3.11
CA PHE A 172 8.82 -3.08 3.57
C PHE A 172 8.18 -2.58 4.87
N LEU A 173 8.95 -2.03 5.81
CA LEU A 173 8.41 -1.42 7.03
C LEU A 173 7.57 -0.17 6.72
N LEU A 174 8.00 0.64 5.74
CA LEU A 174 7.26 1.83 5.29
C LEU A 174 5.95 1.45 4.59
N LEU A 175 5.96 0.42 3.74
CA LEU A 175 4.75 -0.13 3.10
C LEU A 175 3.80 -0.76 4.13
N ALA A 176 4.32 -1.54 5.08
CA ALA A 176 3.54 -2.10 6.18
C ALA A 176 2.91 -1.00 7.03
N SER A 177 3.67 0.05 7.39
CA SER A 177 3.16 1.20 8.14
C SER A 177 2.06 1.93 7.37
N THR A 178 2.20 2.06 6.05
CA THR A 178 1.16 2.63 5.18
C THR A 178 -0.12 1.78 5.22
N ASN A 179 0.00 0.44 5.18
CA ASN A 179 -1.11 -0.48 5.33
C ASN A 179 -1.79 -0.38 6.70
N VAL A 180 -1.01 -0.21 7.79
CA VAL A 180 -1.57 0.03 9.13
C VAL A 180 -2.40 1.31 9.14
N VAL A 181 -1.90 2.40 8.55
CA VAL A 181 -2.62 3.68 8.49
C VAL A 181 -3.91 3.55 7.67
N ILE A 182 -3.86 2.89 6.51
CA ILE A 182 -5.05 2.64 5.68
C ILE A 182 -6.07 1.77 6.45
N GLY A 183 -5.61 0.71 7.11
CA GLY A 183 -6.47 -0.16 7.91
C GLY A 183 -7.13 0.58 9.07
N ALA A 184 -6.37 1.39 9.80
CA ALA A 184 -6.86 2.21 10.91
C ALA A 184 -7.81 3.33 10.45
N ALA A 185 -7.66 3.82 9.22
CA ALA A 185 -8.64 4.72 8.61
C ALA A 185 -9.94 3.97 8.28
N ALA A 186 -9.84 2.77 7.73
CA ALA A 186 -11.00 1.96 7.35
C ALA A 186 -11.87 1.59 8.57
N THR A 187 -11.29 1.40 9.77
CA THR A 187 -12.06 1.15 10.99
C THR A 187 -12.99 2.28 11.39
N GLN A 188 -12.77 3.50 10.89
CA GLN A 188 -13.58 4.68 11.20
C GLN A 188 -14.75 4.89 10.22
N ILE A 189 -14.81 4.12 9.12
CA ILE A 189 -15.79 4.35 8.03
C ILE A 189 -17.08 3.54 8.25
N GLY A 190 -17.00 2.39 8.92
CA GLY A 190 -18.16 1.55 9.23
C GLY A 190 -17.78 0.10 9.56
N ARG A 191 -18.73 -0.69 10.06
CA ARG A 191 -18.46 -2.04 10.60
C ARG A 191 -17.77 -3.00 9.62
N TRP A 192 -18.20 -3.02 8.36
CA TRP A 192 -17.58 -3.86 7.34
C TRP A 192 -16.15 -3.43 7.01
N TRP A 193 -15.92 -2.12 6.86
CA TRP A 193 -14.59 -1.57 6.63
C TRP A 193 -13.66 -1.76 7.82
N ALA A 194 -14.20 -1.79 9.03
CA ALA A 194 -13.44 -2.10 10.23
C ALA A 194 -12.91 -3.54 10.24
N LEU A 195 -13.73 -4.51 9.83
CA LEU A 195 -13.27 -5.90 9.71
C LEU A 195 -12.08 -6.00 8.73
N PHE A 196 -12.24 -5.48 7.51
CA PHE A 196 -11.18 -5.54 6.50
C PHE A 196 -9.96 -4.69 6.88
N GLY A 197 -10.17 -3.55 7.55
CA GLY A 197 -9.10 -2.71 8.09
C GLY A 197 -8.25 -3.44 9.12
N THR A 198 -8.89 -4.16 10.06
CA THR A 198 -8.19 -4.99 11.04
C THR A 198 -7.42 -6.13 10.37
N ILE A 199 -8.02 -6.80 9.38
CA ILE A 199 -7.33 -7.85 8.61
C ILE A 199 -6.09 -7.29 7.90
N ALA A 200 -6.20 -6.11 7.27
CA ALA A 200 -5.08 -5.45 6.60
C ALA A 200 -3.97 -5.06 7.59
N ILE A 201 -4.30 -4.64 8.81
CA ILE A 201 -3.32 -4.38 9.88
C ILE A 201 -2.63 -5.69 10.28
N LEU A 202 -3.39 -6.75 10.59
CA LEU A 202 -2.81 -8.03 11.00
C LEU A 202 -1.94 -8.66 9.91
N ALA A 203 -2.27 -8.44 8.64
CA ALA A 203 -1.46 -8.86 7.50
C ALA A 203 -0.07 -8.21 7.45
N THR A 204 0.23 -7.20 8.27
CA THR A 204 1.59 -6.60 8.36
C THR A 204 2.54 -7.34 9.31
N ILE A 205 2.03 -8.24 10.15
CA ILE A 205 2.86 -9.02 11.09
C ILE A 205 3.92 -9.85 10.35
N PRO A 206 3.58 -10.58 9.26
CA PRO A 206 4.58 -11.32 8.50
C PRO A 206 5.69 -10.45 7.90
N THR A 207 5.48 -9.15 7.69
CA THR A 207 6.53 -8.24 7.22
C THR A 207 7.67 -8.13 8.21
N ALA A 208 7.36 -7.94 9.50
CA ALA A 208 8.40 -7.91 10.54
C ALA A 208 9.09 -9.28 10.66
N MET A 209 8.33 -10.37 10.55
CA MET A 209 8.88 -11.73 10.58
C MET A 209 9.82 -11.99 9.40
N ALA A 210 9.47 -11.56 8.19
CA ALA A 210 10.29 -11.71 6.98
C ALA A 210 11.62 -10.94 7.08
N ILE A 211 11.64 -9.80 7.75
CA ILE A 211 12.90 -9.04 7.96
C ILE A 211 13.84 -9.79 8.91
N ILE A 212 13.30 -10.49 9.91
CA ILE A 212 14.10 -11.21 10.92
C ILE A 212 14.51 -12.60 10.41
N THR A 213 13.59 -13.30 9.75
CA THR A 213 13.75 -14.67 9.26
C THR A 213 13.22 -14.83 7.83
N PRO A 214 13.89 -14.23 6.82
CA PRO A 214 13.39 -14.20 5.45
C PRO A 214 13.19 -15.60 4.86
N ALA A 215 14.09 -16.54 5.14
CA ALA A 215 13.98 -17.93 4.70
C ALA A 215 12.70 -18.65 5.16
N ALA A 216 11.96 -18.12 6.16
CA ALA A 216 10.70 -18.68 6.62
C ALA A 216 9.47 -17.86 6.19
N PHE A 217 9.62 -16.56 5.96
CA PHE A 217 8.48 -15.64 5.82
C PHE A 217 8.53 -14.68 4.64
N ALA A 218 9.61 -14.60 3.86
CA ALA A 218 9.69 -13.64 2.75
C ALA A 218 8.60 -13.89 1.69
N TRP A 219 8.19 -15.14 1.46
CA TRP A 219 7.04 -15.48 0.60
C TRP A 219 5.74 -14.75 1.00
N ALA A 220 5.59 -14.38 2.28
CA ALA A 220 4.39 -13.71 2.79
C ALA A 220 4.40 -12.19 2.53
N LEU A 221 5.52 -11.59 2.12
CA LEU A 221 5.62 -10.13 1.93
C LEU A 221 4.66 -9.60 0.87
N ILE A 222 4.55 -10.26 -0.27
CA ILE A 222 3.63 -9.87 -1.35
C ILE A 222 2.17 -9.90 -0.87
N PRO A 223 1.62 -11.02 -0.33
CA PRO A 223 0.24 -11.02 0.15
C PRO A 223 0.02 -10.07 1.33
N SER A 224 1.00 -9.88 2.21
CA SER A 224 0.98 -8.90 3.30
C SER A 224 0.81 -7.46 2.80
N ALA A 225 1.58 -7.07 1.77
CA ALA A 225 1.44 -5.76 1.13
C ALA A 225 0.10 -5.64 0.40
N ALA A 226 -0.28 -6.67 -0.38
CA ALA A 226 -1.48 -6.67 -1.21
C ALA A 226 -2.77 -6.49 -0.41
N GLY A 227 -2.85 -7.01 0.82
CA GLY A 227 -4.05 -6.89 1.66
C GLY A 227 -4.52 -5.44 1.86
N GLY A 228 -3.60 -4.54 2.24
CA GLY A 228 -3.93 -3.12 2.42
C GLY A 228 -4.20 -2.39 1.09
N TRP A 229 -3.55 -2.82 0.01
CA TRP A 229 -3.71 -2.23 -1.32
C TRP A 229 -5.08 -2.56 -1.91
N ILE A 230 -5.51 -3.82 -1.79
CA ILE A 230 -6.85 -4.27 -2.19
C ILE A 230 -7.92 -3.55 -1.39
N LEU A 231 -7.73 -3.39 -0.08
CA LEU A 231 -8.63 -2.60 0.77
C LEU A 231 -8.72 -1.15 0.27
N LEU A 232 -7.59 -0.50 -0.02
CA LEU A 232 -7.57 0.87 -0.53
C LEU A 232 -8.27 0.99 -1.89
N LEU A 233 -8.07 0.02 -2.77
CA LEU A 233 -8.72 -0.03 -4.08
C LEU A 233 -10.23 -0.17 -3.94
N ALA A 234 -10.70 -1.02 -3.02
CA ALA A 234 -12.11 -1.19 -2.70
C ALA A 234 -12.73 0.10 -2.11
N LEU A 235 -12.02 0.76 -1.20
CA LEU A 235 -12.41 2.06 -0.66
C LEU A 235 -12.50 3.12 -1.75
N ALA A 236 -11.54 3.16 -2.68
CA ALA A 236 -11.55 4.09 -3.80
C ALA A 236 -12.71 3.85 -4.76
N ALA A 237 -13.02 2.59 -5.07
CA ALA A 237 -14.20 2.23 -5.86
C ALA A 237 -15.50 2.65 -5.17
N ALA A 238 -15.65 2.34 -3.87
CA ALA A 238 -16.83 2.70 -3.08
C ALA A 238 -17.00 4.22 -2.92
N GLY A 239 -15.90 4.94 -2.65
CA GLY A 239 -15.87 6.40 -2.54
C GLY A 239 -16.24 7.06 -3.85
N ARG A 240 -15.66 6.63 -4.98
CA ARG A 240 -16.02 7.13 -6.32
C ARG A 240 -17.49 6.87 -6.64
N TRP A 241 -17.98 5.65 -6.40
CA TRP A 241 -19.36 5.27 -6.67
C TRP A 241 -20.36 6.13 -5.88
N LYS A 242 -20.17 6.26 -4.56
CA LYS A 242 -21.04 7.09 -3.72
C LYS A 242 -21.02 8.56 -4.16
N ALA A 243 -19.86 9.09 -4.49
CA ALA A 243 -19.71 10.48 -4.91
C ALA A 243 -20.41 10.76 -6.25
N VAL A 244 -20.31 9.86 -7.23
CA VAL A 244 -20.94 10.02 -8.55
C VAL A 244 -22.44 9.72 -8.52
N VAL A 245 -22.80 8.54 -8.00
CA VAL A 245 -24.18 8.01 -8.11
C VAL A 245 -25.09 8.57 -7.04
N ARG A 246 -24.60 8.64 -5.79
CA ARG A 246 -25.39 9.10 -4.65
C ARG A 246 -25.20 10.57 -4.34
N LYS A 247 -24.26 11.26 -5.00
CA LYS A 247 -23.85 12.64 -4.69
C LYS A 247 -23.55 12.84 -3.20
N ARG A 248 -22.98 11.82 -2.57
CA ARG A 248 -22.71 11.78 -1.12
C ARG A 248 -21.27 11.33 -0.83
N PRO A 249 -20.68 11.79 0.29
CA PRO A 249 -19.42 11.26 0.78
C PRO A 249 -19.46 9.76 1.10
N LEU A 250 -18.26 9.18 1.24
CA LEU A 250 -18.09 7.84 1.78
C LEU A 250 -18.46 7.80 3.27
N VAL A 251 -18.03 8.81 4.03
CA VAL A 251 -18.30 9.01 5.46
C VAL A 251 -19.15 10.26 5.63
N ASP A 252 -20.33 10.09 6.19
CA ASP A 252 -21.15 11.20 6.65
C ASP A 252 -20.78 11.48 8.11
N LEU A 253 -19.91 12.48 8.34
CA LEU A 253 -19.49 12.89 9.68
C LEU A 253 -20.62 13.61 10.45
N GLY A 254 -21.83 13.64 9.90
CA GLY A 254 -22.98 14.36 10.43
C GLY A 254 -22.96 15.80 9.97
N ALA A 255 -24.10 16.27 9.45
CA ALA A 255 -24.39 17.69 9.44
C ALA A 255 -24.16 18.25 10.86
N SER A 256 -23.55 19.43 10.94
CA SER A 256 -23.35 20.19 12.17
C SER A 256 -24.51 19.96 13.14
N ALA A 257 -24.19 19.69 14.42
CA ALA A 257 -25.21 19.63 15.46
C ALA A 257 -26.19 20.80 15.27
N PRO A 258 -27.51 20.57 15.38
CA PRO A 258 -28.51 21.61 15.13
C PRO A 258 -28.13 22.86 15.91
N VAL A 259 -28.09 24.00 15.22
CA VAL A 259 -27.73 25.28 15.84
C VAL A 259 -28.67 25.49 17.03
N PRO A 260 -28.15 25.66 18.26
CA PRO A 260 -29.01 25.93 19.40
C PRO A 260 -29.86 27.17 19.12
N GLY A 261 -31.16 26.99 18.96
CA GLY A 261 -32.11 28.09 18.68
C GLY A 261 -32.88 27.99 17.37
N GLU A 262 -32.56 27.06 16.47
CA GLU A 262 -33.41 26.83 15.29
C GLU A 262 -34.68 26.07 15.72
N PRO A 263 -35.90 26.58 15.45
CA PRO A 263 -37.14 25.94 15.86
C PRO A 263 -37.21 24.53 15.28
N ARG A 264 -37.32 23.52 16.15
CA ARG A 264 -37.51 22.13 15.74
C ARG A 264 -38.75 22.07 14.86
N ALA A 265 -38.58 21.78 13.57
CA ALA A 265 -39.71 21.55 12.68
C ALA A 265 -40.63 20.52 13.33
N ALA A 266 -41.90 20.88 13.51
CA ALA A 266 -42.86 20.08 14.25
C ALA A 266 -42.86 18.65 13.70
N SER A 267 -42.58 17.68 14.57
CA SER A 267 -42.60 16.26 14.21
C SER A 267 -43.95 15.94 13.55
N PRO A 268 -43.97 15.32 12.36
CA PRO A 268 -45.23 14.94 11.73
C PRO A 268 -45.99 14.05 12.71
N THR A 269 -47.21 14.45 13.03
CA THR A 269 -48.13 13.72 13.90
C THR A 269 -48.27 12.31 13.37
N ARG A 270 -47.69 11.34 14.11
CA ARG A 270 -47.78 9.93 13.78
C ARG A 270 -49.26 9.56 13.83
N HIS A 271 -49.87 9.31 12.68
CA HIS A 271 -51.21 8.73 12.62
C HIS A 271 -51.14 7.35 13.29
N MET A 272 -51.57 7.27 14.56
CA MET A 272 -51.84 6.01 15.22
C MET A 272 -53.04 5.37 14.53
N PHE A 273 -52.76 4.50 13.56
CA PHE A 273 -53.77 3.64 12.97
C PHE A 273 -54.34 2.73 14.06
N GLY A 274 -55.66 2.81 14.25
CA GLY A 274 -56.39 2.20 15.34
C GLY A 274 -56.24 0.69 15.41
N ARG A 275 -55.98 0.20 16.61
CA ARG A 275 -56.16 -1.20 17.01
C ARG A 275 -57.66 -1.52 16.97
N ARG A 276 -58.10 -2.35 16.02
CA ARG A 276 -59.41 -3.02 16.12
C ARG A 276 -59.36 -4.03 17.27
N ARG A 277 -60.29 -3.90 18.21
CA ARG A 277 -60.64 -4.96 19.18
C ARG A 277 -61.58 -5.93 18.48
N THR A 278 -61.23 -7.21 18.54
CA THR A 278 -62.14 -8.37 18.44
C THR A 278 -61.73 -9.32 19.54
#